data_AF-A0A6J6ZS15-F1
#
_entry.id   AF-A0A6J6ZS15-F1
#
_cell.length_a   1.000
_cell.length_b   1.000
_cell.length_c   1.000
_cell.angle_alpha   90.00
_cell.angle_beta   90.00
_cell.angle_gamma   90.00
#
_symmetry.space_group_name_H-M   'P 1'
#
loop_
_entity.id
_entity.type
_entity.pdbx_description
1 polymer ?
#
loop_
_entity_poly.entity_id
_entity_poly.type
_entity_poly.pdbx_seq_one_letter_code
_entity_poly.pdbx_strand_id
1 'polypeptide(L)'
;MKWAIWVFVALGAIGVALSSVALFIAGIGWDATFVTQASSFARAVDPSMSLQAAYESVPNTNEFYGILADQLADLLHTAFTGSTLPLTPYDPKTYVWLGAVNIAMSAVAAASMGMAVSFALRSNLAGAFTWAALQTYPWWLGMSHVNNRDIPVAAGLTMLSSGLVISWADREGSGRLGSKRGVILGTLVASIGAAMALATRAGSFVLLVAVVIGFSLVLIVAQYWLRDPKRLIAPAITSAVAVPFAMAFCWVTDPIARISLLHWLYDSLLYSRGQFTWVVLMRTNGVDVPSNEIPWWYIPIWLLAQMPVLLILLAVLGLIVVLMATFRKRRSSTPAALNRQELLAITPFAVQGFGIPVAMIFAHVQLYDGVRHLLFVAPPVIVLCAFPIVWFERRNTPLFRGRIRVSGRVTAISIGMLVVLASLWGVARWYPYAYAFINPIAGQNHAERNWDLDYWGVSAREGIEQLKNLGIAPIVVVPHGEPGRPYGGQTFGPPDSSIVNADPGFSPVAGEPFGYYWFERFDFPFPDYECTEKFSISRDGHTIGRGGVCIP
;
A
#
# COMPACT_ATOMS: atom_id res chain seq x y z
N MET A 1 -11.82 16.09 -26.59
CA MET A 1 -11.62 15.78 -25.14
C MET A 1 -11.34 14.31 -24.83
N LYS A 2 -11.57 13.34 -25.74
CA LYS A 2 -11.10 11.94 -25.54
C LYS A 2 -9.59 11.86 -25.26
N TRP A 3 -8.81 12.79 -25.79
CA TRP A 3 -7.38 12.94 -25.49
C TRP A 3 -7.06 13.05 -23.99
N ALA A 4 -7.93 13.67 -23.18
CA ALA A 4 -7.67 13.87 -21.75
C ALA A 4 -7.66 12.55 -20.97
N ILE A 5 -8.47 11.57 -21.40
CA ILE A 5 -8.46 10.21 -20.85
C ILE A 5 -7.07 9.58 -21.07
N TRP A 6 -6.54 9.68 -22.30
CA TRP A 6 -5.22 9.15 -22.62
C TRP A 6 -4.09 9.89 -21.91
N VAL A 7 -4.22 11.20 -21.67
CA VAL A 7 -3.23 11.93 -20.86
C VAL A 7 -3.24 11.43 -19.42
N PHE A 8 -4.39 11.21 -18.79
CA PHE A 8 -4.42 10.61 -17.45
C PHE A 8 -3.84 9.19 -17.44
N VAL A 9 -4.14 8.37 -18.45
CA VAL A 9 -3.53 7.04 -18.59
C VAL A 9 -2.01 7.15 -18.67
N ALA A 10 -1.49 8.06 -19.49
CA ALA A 10 -0.06 8.32 -19.63
C ALA A 10 0.57 8.84 -18.33
N LEU A 11 -0.08 9.75 -17.61
CA LEU A 11 0.42 10.26 -16.32
C LEU A 11 0.51 9.14 -15.27
N GLY A 12 -0.47 8.24 -15.21
CA GLY A 12 -0.37 7.05 -14.35
C GLY A 12 0.74 6.10 -14.79
N ALA A 13 0.95 5.92 -16.10
CA ALA A 13 2.07 5.12 -16.62
C ALA A 13 3.45 5.74 -16.31
N ILE A 14 3.55 7.07 -16.29
CA ILE A 14 4.75 7.78 -15.81
C ILE A 14 5.01 7.46 -14.34
N GLY A 15 3.97 7.44 -13.50
CA GLY A 15 4.09 7.01 -12.10
C GLY A 15 4.65 5.59 -11.95
N VAL A 16 4.09 4.64 -12.70
CA VAL A 16 4.62 3.26 -12.75
C VAL A 16 6.09 3.25 -13.18
N ALA A 17 6.44 3.98 -14.23
CA ALA A 17 7.82 4.06 -14.72
C ALA A 17 8.78 4.65 -13.68
N LEU A 18 8.40 5.72 -12.97
CA LEU A 18 9.19 6.30 -11.89
C LEU A 18 9.44 5.27 -10.77
N SER A 19 8.41 4.51 -10.39
CA SER A 19 8.56 3.43 -9.41
C SER A 19 9.48 2.31 -9.91
N SER A 20 9.42 1.96 -11.20
CA SER A 20 10.29 0.95 -11.80
C SER A 20 11.75 1.39 -11.81
N VAL A 21 12.04 2.67 -12.09
CA VAL A 21 13.41 3.20 -11.99
C VAL A 21 13.88 3.21 -10.54
N ALA A 22 12.99 3.52 -9.58
CA ALA A 22 13.32 3.54 -8.15
C ALA A 22 13.80 2.18 -7.63
N LEU A 23 13.37 1.05 -8.20
CA LEU A 23 13.87 -0.30 -7.86
C LEU A 23 15.40 -0.42 -7.92
N PHE A 24 16.02 0.31 -8.85
CA PHE A 24 17.46 0.24 -9.07
C PHE A 24 18.24 1.24 -8.24
N ILE A 25 17.57 2.08 -7.45
CA ILE A 25 18.18 3.19 -6.70
C ILE A 25 17.88 3.06 -5.20
N ALA A 26 16.63 2.79 -4.85
CA ALA A 26 16.24 2.58 -3.46
C ALA A 26 16.90 1.33 -2.88
N GLY A 27 17.14 1.34 -1.57
CA GLY A 27 17.48 0.15 -0.80
C GLY A 27 16.25 -0.64 -0.40
N ILE A 28 16.38 -1.43 0.65
CA ILE A 28 15.32 -2.30 1.17
C ILE A 28 15.01 -1.95 2.62
N GLY A 29 13.79 -2.28 3.08
CA GLY A 29 13.48 -2.21 4.50
C GLY A 29 14.15 -3.36 5.26
N TRP A 30 14.36 -3.15 6.56
CA TRP A 30 14.87 -4.14 7.53
C TRP A 30 14.22 -5.51 7.41
N ASP A 31 12.92 -5.51 7.14
CA ASP A 31 12.07 -6.68 7.22
C ASP A 31 12.13 -7.53 5.93
N ALA A 32 12.79 -7.05 4.87
CA ALA A 32 12.79 -7.68 3.55
C ALA A 32 13.67 -8.94 3.49
N THR A 33 14.88 -8.90 4.09
CA THR A 33 15.80 -10.06 4.12
C THR A 33 15.17 -11.23 4.87
N PHE A 34 14.56 -10.97 6.03
CA PHE A 34 13.89 -12.00 6.83
C PHE A 34 12.71 -12.65 6.14
N VAL A 35 11.96 -11.92 5.31
CA VAL A 35 10.82 -12.48 4.57
C VAL A 35 11.31 -13.40 3.49
N THR A 36 12.23 -12.94 2.67
CA THR A 36 12.78 -13.77 1.59
C THR A 36 13.44 -15.02 2.17
N GLN A 37 14.12 -14.90 3.31
CA GLN A 37 14.63 -16.06 4.04
C GLN A 37 13.48 -16.97 4.49
N ALA A 38 12.51 -16.47 5.26
CA ALA A 38 11.38 -17.25 5.76
C ALA A 38 10.56 -17.92 4.66
N SER A 39 10.41 -17.27 3.50
CA SER A 39 9.76 -17.80 2.30
C SER A 39 10.44 -19.07 1.81
N SER A 40 11.78 -19.14 1.86
CA SER A 40 12.52 -20.35 1.48
C SER A 40 12.29 -21.51 2.46
N PHE A 41 12.18 -21.25 3.77
CA PHE A 41 11.80 -22.24 4.78
C PHE A 41 10.35 -22.70 4.63
N ALA A 42 9.41 -21.77 4.45
CA ALA A 42 7.99 -22.07 4.27
C ALA A 42 7.75 -22.97 3.05
N ARG A 43 8.52 -22.78 1.96
CA ARG A 43 8.46 -23.65 0.76
C ARG A 43 8.95 -25.07 1.02
N ALA A 44 9.87 -25.25 1.96
CA ALA A 44 10.46 -26.54 2.33
C ALA A 44 9.63 -27.32 3.37
N VAL A 45 8.54 -26.74 3.88
CA VAL A 45 7.62 -27.38 4.83
C VAL A 45 7.02 -28.65 4.20
N ASP A 46 7.25 -29.79 4.85
CA ASP A 46 6.66 -31.07 4.45
C ASP A 46 5.16 -31.12 4.86
N PRO A 47 4.23 -31.41 3.92
CA PRO A 47 2.80 -31.50 4.20
C PRO A 47 2.40 -32.54 5.25
N SER A 48 3.28 -33.50 5.58
CA SER A 48 3.04 -34.53 6.60
C SER A 48 3.34 -34.08 8.03
N MET A 49 4.00 -32.92 8.21
CA MET A 49 4.30 -32.38 9.53
C MET A 49 3.04 -31.90 10.26
N SER A 50 3.12 -31.84 11.59
CA SER A 50 2.11 -31.11 12.37
C SER A 50 2.20 -29.60 12.10
N LEU A 51 1.09 -28.89 12.27
CA LEU A 51 1.03 -27.45 12.07
C LEU A 51 2.01 -26.69 12.98
N GLN A 52 2.14 -27.13 14.23
CA GLN A 52 3.09 -26.56 15.19
C GLN A 52 4.56 -26.74 14.74
N ALA A 53 4.91 -27.94 14.26
CA ALA A 53 6.25 -28.20 13.75
C ALA A 53 6.55 -27.37 12.48
N ALA A 54 5.54 -27.09 11.66
CA ALA A 54 5.68 -26.19 10.52
C ALA A 54 5.86 -24.72 10.93
N TYR A 55 5.24 -24.28 12.02
CA TYR A 55 5.48 -22.94 12.57
C TYR A 55 6.90 -22.81 13.12
N GLU A 56 7.36 -23.82 13.86
CA GLU A 56 8.71 -23.83 14.44
C GLU A 56 9.83 -23.92 13.38
N SER A 57 9.53 -24.40 12.17
CA SER A 57 10.52 -24.48 11.09
C SER A 57 10.69 -23.16 10.32
N VAL A 58 9.76 -22.20 10.46
CA VAL A 58 9.83 -20.91 9.79
C VAL A 58 10.38 -19.85 10.76
N PRO A 59 11.50 -19.18 10.44
CA PRO A 59 12.13 -18.23 11.36
C PRO A 59 11.32 -16.93 11.51
N ASN A 60 11.59 -16.21 12.60
CA ASN A 60 11.12 -14.83 12.84
C ASN A 60 9.59 -14.67 12.87
N THR A 61 8.84 -15.70 13.26
CA THR A 61 7.36 -15.71 13.29
C THR A 61 6.73 -15.35 11.94
N ASN A 62 7.43 -15.65 10.85
CA ASN A 62 7.01 -15.27 9.51
C ASN A 62 6.09 -16.30 8.84
N GLU A 63 5.72 -17.39 9.51
CA GLU A 63 4.80 -18.44 9.06
C GLU A 63 3.41 -17.92 8.67
N PHE A 64 3.01 -16.74 9.16
CA PHE A 64 1.74 -16.09 8.81
C PHE A 64 1.84 -15.13 7.61
N TYR A 65 3.05 -14.91 7.09
CA TYR A 65 3.25 -14.25 5.81
C TYR A 65 3.25 -15.32 4.72
N GLY A 66 2.32 -15.18 3.78
CA GLY A 66 2.24 -16.07 2.64
C GLY A 66 3.34 -15.76 1.63
N ILE A 67 3.65 -16.75 0.80
CA ILE A 67 4.83 -16.74 -0.09
C ILE A 67 4.55 -16.25 -1.52
N LEU A 68 3.39 -15.65 -1.78
CA LEU A 68 2.95 -15.28 -3.13
C LEU A 68 3.93 -14.33 -3.85
N ALA A 69 4.38 -13.26 -3.18
CA ALA A 69 5.25 -12.26 -3.80
C ALA A 69 6.59 -12.87 -4.24
N ASP A 70 7.21 -13.68 -3.38
CA ASP A 70 8.45 -14.38 -3.72
C ASP A 70 8.22 -15.42 -4.82
N GLN A 71 7.11 -16.18 -4.78
CA GLN A 71 6.81 -17.18 -5.83
C GLN A 71 6.66 -16.52 -7.20
N LEU A 72 5.97 -15.38 -7.28
CA LEU A 72 5.84 -14.63 -8.51
C LEU A 72 7.16 -13.99 -8.94
N ALA A 73 8.00 -13.58 -8.00
CA ALA A 73 9.33 -13.05 -8.30
C ALA A 73 10.24 -14.13 -8.88
N ASP A 74 10.21 -15.36 -8.36
CA ASP A 74 10.96 -16.50 -8.92
C ASP A 74 10.43 -16.90 -10.30
N LEU A 75 9.11 -16.92 -10.49
CA LEU A 75 8.51 -17.20 -11.79
C LEU A 75 8.92 -16.15 -12.82
N LEU A 76 8.92 -14.86 -12.43
CA LEU A 76 9.34 -13.76 -13.27
C LEU A 76 10.85 -13.86 -13.58
N HIS A 77 11.68 -14.11 -12.57
CA HIS A 77 13.12 -14.33 -12.73
C HIS A 77 13.41 -15.49 -13.67
N THR A 78 12.74 -16.63 -13.50
CA THR A 78 12.88 -17.82 -14.36
C THR A 78 12.47 -17.51 -15.79
N ALA A 79 11.33 -16.84 -15.99
CA ALA A 79 10.83 -16.50 -17.31
C ALA A 79 11.77 -15.57 -18.11
N PHE A 80 12.47 -14.66 -17.43
CA PHE A 80 13.36 -13.69 -18.07
C PHE A 80 14.81 -14.13 -18.18
N THR A 81 15.30 -14.98 -17.27
CA THR A 81 16.72 -15.38 -17.23
C THR A 81 16.97 -16.84 -17.60
N GLY A 82 15.93 -17.68 -17.58
CA GLY A 82 16.06 -19.14 -17.71
C GLY A 82 16.64 -19.83 -16.47
N SER A 83 17.04 -19.08 -15.44
CA SER A 83 17.56 -19.65 -14.18
C SER A 83 16.43 -20.16 -13.30
N THR A 84 16.52 -21.41 -12.86
CA THR A 84 15.59 -22.03 -11.91
C THR A 84 16.06 -21.91 -10.46
N LEU A 85 17.19 -21.25 -10.22
CA LEU A 85 17.69 -21.00 -8.87
C LEU A 85 16.77 -20.00 -8.17
N PRO A 86 16.25 -20.32 -6.98
CA PRO A 86 15.44 -19.39 -6.20
C PRO A 86 16.22 -18.12 -5.84
N LEU A 87 15.50 -17.00 -5.80
CA LEU A 87 16.04 -15.75 -5.31
C LEU A 87 16.47 -15.85 -3.84
N THR A 88 17.56 -15.18 -3.48
CA THR A 88 18.19 -15.28 -2.15
C THR A 88 18.13 -13.94 -1.41
N PRO A 89 18.05 -13.95 -0.06
CA PRO A 89 17.82 -12.72 0.71
C PRO A 89 18.97 -11.70 0.66
N TYR A 90 20.19 -12.13 0.35
CA TYR A 90 21.37 -11.23 0.36
C TYR A 90 21.85 -10.82 -1.03
N ASP A 91 21.18 -11.25 -2.10
CA ASP A 91 21.41 -10.71 -3.45
C ASP A 91 20.52 -9.47 -3.69
N PRO A 92 21.09 -8.28 -3.94
CA PRO A 92 20.33 -7.08 -4.30
C PRO A 92 19.32 -7.28 -5.44
N LYS A 93 19.61 -8.17 -6.39
CA LYS A 93 18.74 -8.42 -7.55
C LYS A 93 17.40 -9.04 -7.14
N THR A 94 17.35 -9.78 -6.05
CA THR A 94 16.12 -10.36 -5.50
C THR A 94 15.05 -9.29 -5.29
N TYR A 95 15.45 -8.14 -4.76
CA TYR A 95 14.53 -7.05 -4.43
C TYR A 95 14.07 -6.25 -5.65
N VAL A 96 14.85 -6.27 -6.73
CA VAL A 96 14.39 -5.75 -8.03
C VAL A 96 13.24 -6.60 -8.56
N TRP A 97 13.34 -7.94 -8.50
CA TRP A 97 12.27 -8.84 -8.94
C TRP A 97 11.02 -8.75 -8.06
N LEU A 98 11.20 -8.76 -6.73
CA LEU A 98 10.10 -8.59 -5.78
C LEU A 98 9.38 -7.25 -5.99
N GLY A 99 10.13 -6.16 -6.10
CA GLY A 99 9.54 -4.85 -6.33
C GLY A 99 8.87 -4.75 -7.70
N ALA A 100 9.38 -5.41 -8.75
CA ALA A 100 8.70 -5.47 -10.05
C ALA A 100 7.33 -6.16 -9.96
N VAL A 101 7.22 -7.26 -9.20
CA VAL A 101 5.94 -7.93 -8.92
C VAL A 101 4.98 -7.00 -8.17
N ASN A 102 5.45 -6.33 -7.12
CA ASN A 102 4.61 -5.42 -6.33
C ASN A 102 4.09 -4.23 -7.16
N ILE A 103 4.95 -3.63 -8.01
CA ILE A 103 4.55 -2.56 -8.92
C ILE A 103 3.49 -3.07 -9.91
N ALA A 104 3.67 -4.28 -10.47
CA ALA A 104 2.69 -4.87 -11.37
C ALA A 104 1.34 -5.11 -10.68
N MET A 105 1.33 -5.66 -9.46
CA MET A 105 0.12 -5.84 -8.66
C MET A 105 -0.58 -4.51 -8.35
N SER A 106 0.19 -3.50 -7.94
CA SER A 106 -0.27 -2.13 -7.69
C SER A 106 -0.91 -1.53 -8.94
N ALA A 107 -0.28 -1.69 -10.11
CA ALA A 107 -0.82 -1.27 -11.40
C ALA A 107 -2.11 -2.00 -11.76
N VAL A 108 -2.16 -3.33 -11.67
CA VAL A 108 -3.40 -4.06 -11.97
C VAL A 108 -4.54 -3.65 -11.04
N ALA A 109 -4.26 -3.45 -9.75
CA ALA A 109 -5.26 -2.97 -8.79
C ALA A 109 -5.77 -1.57 -9.12
N ALA A 110 -4.88 -0.61 -9.40
CA ALA A 110 -5.27 0.75 -9.77
C ALA A 110 -6.08 0.78 -11.09
N ALA A 111 -5.74 -0.08 -12.06
CA ALA A 111 -6.48 -0.19 -13.31
C ALA A 111 -7.89 -0.78 -13.08
N SER A 112 -7.99 -1.81 -12.23
CA SER A 112 -9.28 -2.40 -11.83
C SER A 112 -10.17 -1.38 -11.11
N MET A 113 -9.59 -0.54 -10.25
CA MET A 113 -10.28 0.55 -9.56
C MET A 113 -10.78 1.61 -10.56
N GLY A 114 -9.93 2.03 -11.50
CA GLY A 114 -10.33 2.97 -12.56
C GLY A 114 -11.48 2.43 -13.41
N MET A 115 -11.48 1.12 -13.70
CA MET A 115 -12.57 0.46 -14.40
C MET A 115 -13.85 0.42 -13.58
N ALA A 116 -13.75 0.07 -12.29
CA ALA A 116 -14.87 0.04 -11.35
C ALA A 116 -15.53 1.42 -11.22
N VAL A 117 -14.73 2.48 -11.04
CA VAL A 117 -15.20 3.88 -11.00
C VAL A 117 -15.86 4.28 -12.32
N SER A 118 -15.26 3.90 -13.45
CA SER A 118 -15.82 4.20 -14.77
C SER A 118 -17.18 3.54 -15.00
N PHE A 119 -17.38 2.30 -14.54
CA PHE A 119 -18.65 1.60 -14.64
C PHE A 119 -19.69 2.13 -13.65
N ALA A 120 -19.32 2.27 -12.37
CA ALA A 120 -20.23 2.71 -11.33
C ALA A 120 -20.70 4.15 -11.52
N LEU A 121 -19.79 5.06 -11.89
CA LEU A 121 -20.09 6.49 -12.08
C LEU A 121 -20.30 6.87 -13.55
N ARG A 122 -20.30 5.89 -14.46
CA ARG A 122 -20.53 6.07 -15.90
C ARG A 122 -19.63 7.15 -16.54
N SER A 123 -18.40 7.31 -16.03
CA SER A 123 -17.45 8.34 -16.45
C SER A 123 -16.06 7.76 -16.70
N ASN A 124 -15.66 7.71 -17.97
CA ASN A 124 -14.31 7.31 -18.35
C ASN A 124 -13.25 8.30 -17.86
N LEU A 125 -13.63 9.59 -17.77
CA LEU A 125 -12.75 10.64 -17.29
C LEU A 125 -12.42 10.41 -15.81
N ALA A 126 -13.42 10.14 -14.98
CA ALA A 126 -13.22 9.85 -13.56
C ALA A 126 -12.44 8.56 -13.34
N GLY A 127 -12.73 7.50 -14.11
CA GLY A 127 -11.96 6.26 -14.04
C GLY A 127 -10.48 6.44 -14.39
N ALA A 128 -10.19 7.16 -15.49
CA ALA A 128 -8.81 7.47 -15.89
C ALA A 128 -8.10 8.40 -14.89
N PHE A 129 -8.82 9.38 -14.33
CA PHE A 129 -8.32 10.21 -13.25
C PHE A 129 -7.95 9.37 -12.02
N THR A 130 -8.79 8.42 -11.58
CA THR A 130 -8.49 7.59 -10.40
C THR A 130 -7.30 6.66 -10.62
N TRP A 131 -7.12 6.15 -11.84
CA TRP A 131 -5.89 5.43 -12.23
C TRP A 131 -4.67 6.33 -12.06
N ALA A 132 -4.69 7.52 -12.66
CA ALA A 132 -3.58 8.46 -12.61
C ALA A 132 -3.30 8.93 -11.18
N ALA A 133 -4.33 9.29 -10.42
CA ALA A 133 -4.20 9.82 -9.08
C ALA A 133 -3.61 8.79 -8.10
N LEU A 134 -4.01 7.52 -8.18
CA LEU A 134 -3.41 6.48 -7.32
C LEU A 134 -1.97 6.16 -7.73
N GLN A 135 -1.70 6.07 -9.03
CA GLN A 135 -0.34 5.83 -9.54
C GLN A 135 0.60 7.03 -9.40
N THR A 136 0.10 8.18 -8.96
CA THR A 136 0.91 9.37 -8.69
C THR A 136 0.83 9.83 -7.24
N TYR A 137 0.14 9.06 -6.40
CA TYR A 137 0.06 9.30 -4.97
C TYR A 137 1.39 8.88 -4.32
N PRO A 138 2.20 9.81 -3.77
CA PRO A 138 3.58 9.51 -3.34
C PRO A 138 3.69 8.32 -2.39
N TRP A 139 2.82 8.26 -1.38
CA TRP A 139 2.85 7.16 -0.42
C TRP A 139 2.58 5.80 -1.06
N TRP A 140 1.52 5.69 -1.88
CA TRP A 140 1.20 4.44 -2.58
C TRP A 140 2.31 4.02 -3.55
N LEU A 141 2.81 4.96 -4.37
CA LEU A 141 3.86 4.71 -5.36
C LEU A 141 5.19 4.34 -4.70
N GLY A 142 5.58 5.06 -3.66
CA GLY A 142 6.79 4.79 -2.89
C GLY A 142 6.74 3.41 -2.26
N MET A 143 5.61 3.09 -1.62
CA MET A 143 5.44 1.78 -0.99
C MET A 143 5.39 0.65 -2.01
N SER A 144 4.91 0.88 -3.24
CA SER A 144 4.79 -0.18 -4.25
C SER A 144 6.10 -0.82 -4.72
N HIS A 145 7.25 -0.17 -4.51
CA HIS A 145 8.55 -0.76 -4.86
C HIS A 145 9.35 -1.27 -3.66
N VAL A 146 8.99 -0.88 -2.43
CA VAL A 146 9.72 -1.28 -1.20
C VAL A 146 8.96 -2.28 -0.33
N ASN A 147 7.63 -2.20 -0.27
CA ASN A 147 6.82 -3.00 0.66
C ASN A 147 6.17 -4.18 -0.06
N ASN A 148 6.77 -5.36 0.08
CA ASN A 148 6.30 -6.63 -0.49
C ASN A 148 5.23 -7.36 0.33
N ARG A 149 4.77 -6.77 1.45
CA ARG A 149 3.79 -7.40 2.34
C ARG A 149 2.42 -6.72 2.26
N ASP A 150 2.40 -5.41 2.46
CA ASP A 150 1.16 -4.66 2.63
C ASP A 150 0.60 -4.17 1.28
N ILE A 151 1.46 -3.90 0.28
CA ILE A 151 1.00 -3.50 -1.05
C ILE A 151 0.20 -4.61 -1.75
N PRO A 152 0.65 -5.87 -1.79
CA PRO A 152 -0.17 -6.93 -2.39
C PRO A 152 -1.51 -7.12 -1.68
N VAL A 153 -1.55 -7.00 -0.35
CA VAL A 153 -2.81 -7.04 0.43
C VAL A 153 -3.72 -5.87 0.06
N ALA A 154 -3.19 -4.65 0.01
CA ALA A 154 -3.94 -3.47 -0.36
C ALA A 154 -4.44 -3.50 -1.81
N ALA A 155 -3.60 -3.97 -2.73
CA ALA A 155 -3.93 -4.20 -4.13
C ALA A 155 -5.03 -5.27 -4.25
N GLY A 156 -4.95 -6.34 -3.46
CA GLY A 156 -5.91 -7.45 -3.47
C GLY A 156 -7.29 -7.03 -2.97
N LEU A 157 -7.33 -6.29 -1.85
CA LEU A 157 -8.57 -5.68 -1.34
C LEU A 157 -9.18 -4.70 -2.34
N THR A 158 -8.35 -3.92 -3.02
CA THR A 158 -8.81 -2.97 -4.05
C THR A 158 -9.41 -3.68 -5.25
N MET A 159 -8.81 -4.80 -5.68
CA MET A 159 -9.37 -5.65 -6.73
C MET A 159 -10.66 -6.35 -6.28
N LEU A 160 -10.73 -6.85 -5.04
CA LEU A 160 -11.97 -7.39 -4.46
C LEU A 160 -13.11 -6.35 -4.50
N SER A 161 -12.86 -5.15 -3.97
CA SER A 161 -13.81 -4.04 -4.00
C SER A 161 -14.20 -3.66 -5.43
N SER A 162 -13.22 -3.59 -6.34
CA SER A 162 -13.45 -3.30 -7.76
C SER A 162 -14.34 -4.35 -8.44
N GLY A 163 -14.09 -5.64 -8.17
CA GLY A 163 -14.87 -6.74 -8.72
C GLY A 163 -16.32 -6.75 -8.24
N LEU A 164 -16.54 -6.46 -6.95
CA LEU A 164 -17.88 -6.29 -6.37
C LEU A 164 -18.62 -5.08 -6.97
N VAL A 165 -17.91 -3.96 -7.20
CA VAL A 165 -18.47 -2.78 -7.87
C VAL A 165 -18.86 -3.10 -9.31
N ILE A 166 -17.97 -3.77 -10.07
CA ILE A 166 -18.18 -4.10 -11.48
C ILE A 166 -19.37 -5.07 -11.65
N SER A 167 -19.47 -6.10 -10.81
CA SER A 167 -20.56 -7.09 -10.89
C SER A 167 -21.92 -6.48 -10.56
N TRP A 168 -21.96 -5.44 -9.72
CA TRP A 168 -23.16 -4.66 -9.42
C TRP A 168 -23.51 -3.66 -10.53
N ALA A 169 -22.56 -2.82 -10.94
CA ALA A 169 -22.80 -1.66 -11.79
C ALA A 169 -23.31 -2.01 -13.20
N ASP A 170 -22.85 -3.13 -13.78
CA ASP A 170 -23.23 -3.53 -15.15
C ASP A 170 -24.66 -4.16 -15.23
N ARG A 171 -25.32 -4.39 -14.08
CA ARG A 171 -26.71 -4.89 -14.01
C ARG A 171 -27.79 -3.83 -14.19
N GLU A 172 -27.46 -2.54 -14.13
CA GLU A 172 -28.42 -1.43 -14.20
C GLU A 172 -29.03 -1.15 -15.58
N GLY A 173 -28.96 -2.09 -16.53
CA GLY A 173 -29.54 -1.92 -17.88
C GLY A 173 -28.82 -0.86 -18.74
N SER A 174 -27.71 -0.29 -18.25
CA SER A 174 -26.86 0.65 -18.98
C SER A 174 -25.57 0.01 -19.54
N GLY A 175 -25.52 -1.33 -19.57
CA GLY A 175 -24.27 -2.08 -19.62
C GLY A 175 -23.44 -1.77 -20.87
N ARG A 176 -22.18 -1.35 -20.66
CA ARG A 176 -21.17 -1.27 -21.72
C ARG A 176 -20.73 -2.67 -22.17
N LEU A 177 -20.80 -3.66 -21.28
CA LEU A 177 -20.44 -5.05 -21.53
C LEU A 177 -21.66 -6.00 -21.50
N GLY A 178 -22.75 -5.60 -20.84
CA GLY A 178 -23.98 -6.38 -20.72
C GLY A 178 -23.94 -7.32 -19.50
N SER A 179 -25.05 -7.38 -18.75
CA SER A 179 -25.11 -7.89 -17.37
C SER A 179 -24.39 -9.22 -17.07
N LYS A 180 -24.31 -10.18 -18.00
CA LYS A 180 -23.59 -11.44 -17.77
C LYS A 180 -22.07 -11.24 -17.80
N ARG A 181 -21.57 -10.46 -18.77
CA ARG A 181 -20.13 -10.19 -18.94
C ARG A 181 -19.58 -9.36 -17.78
N GLY A 182 -20.34 -8.37 -17.30
CA GLY A 182 -19.96 -7.61 -16.11
C GLY A 182 -19.84 -8.48 -14.85
N VAL A 183 -20.74 -9.44 -14.63
CA VAL A 183 -20.64 -10.38 -13.49
C VAL A 183 -19.44 -11.30 -13.63
N ILE A 184 -19.16 -11.83 -14.83
CA ILE A 184 -17.98 -12.68 -15.08
C ILE A 184 -16.70 -11.89 -14.81
N LEU A 185 -16.57 -10.70 -15.38
CA LEU A 185 -15.41 -9.84 -15.18
C LEU A 185 -15.24 -9.44 -13.72
N GLY A 186 -16.32 -8.99 -13.07
CA GLY A 186 -16.30 -8.61 -11.65
C GLY A 186 -15.91 -9.79 -10.76
N THR A 187 -16.39 -11.00 -11.07
CA THR A 187 -16.02 -12.22 -10.35
C THR A 187 -14.56 -12.57 -10.56
N LEU A 188 -14.04 -12.51 -11.80
CA LEU A 188 -12.63 -12.76 -12.08
C LEU A 188 -11.72 -11.79 -11.32
N VAL A 189 -12.01 -10.49 -11.40
CA VAL A 189 -11.23 -9.45 -10.71
C VAL A 189 -11.28 -9.64 -9.19
N ALA A 190 -12.47 -9.93 -8.63
CA ALA A 190 -12.62 -10.17 -7.20
C ALA A 190 -11.90 -11.43 -6.73
N SER A 191 -11.97 -12.53 -7.48
CA SER A 191 -11.29 -13.78 -7.18
C SER A 191 -9.77 -13.63 -7.18
N ILE A 192 -9.20 -12.98 -8.20
CA ILE A 192 -7.76 -12.70 -8.27
C ILE A 192 -7.35 -11.79 -7.12
N GLY A 193 -8.12 -10.74 -6.83
CA GLY A 193 -7.86 -9.82 -5.72
C GLY A 193 -7.87 -10.50 -4.36
N ALA A 194 -8.88 -11.33 -4.09
CA ALA A 194 -9.00 -12.07 -2.84
C ALA A 194 -7.87 -13.09 -2.67
N ALA A 195 -7.51 -13.81 -3.74
CA ALA A 195 -6.38 -14.73 -3.75
C ALA A 195 -5.05 -14.01 -3.48
N MET A 196 -4.83 -12.86 -4.12
CA MET A 196 -3.62 -12.06 -3.94
C MET A 196 -3.44 -11.56 -2.51
N ALA A 197 -4.51 -11.06 -1.89
CA ALA A 197 -4.45 -10.64 -0.49
C ALA A 197 -4.18 -11.82 0.45
N LEU A 198 -4.97 -12.90 0.33
CA LEU A 198 -4.91 -14.05 1.22
C LEU A 198 -3.56 -14.78 1.13
N ALA A 199 -3.06 -15.00 -0.08
CA ALA A 199 -1.80 -15.72 -0.30
C ALA A 199 -0.54 -14.87 -0.06
N THR A 200 -0.67 -13.55 0.14
CA THR A 200 0.43 -12.71 0.65
C THR A 200 0.46 -12.70 2.17
N ARG A 201 -0.71 -12.70 2.81
CA ARG A 201 -0.81 -12.66 4.27
C ARG A 201 -2.10 -13.33 4.72
N ALA A 202 -1.96 -14.43 5.46
CA ALA A 202 -3.10 -15.20 5.98
C ALA A 202 -4.08 -14.29 6.74
N GLY A 203 -3.57 -13.44 7.62
CA GLY A 203 -4.38 -12.51 8.44
C GLY A 203 -5.24 -11.52 7.66
N SER A 204 -4.97 -11.32 6.36
CA SER A 204 -5.82 -10.47 5.50
C SER A 204 -7.22 -11.04 5.29
N PHE A 205 -7.49 -12.31 5.63
CA PHE A 205 -8.81 -12.91 5.54
C PHE A 205 -9.87 -12.12 6.30
N VAL A 206 -9.50 -11.51 7.44
CA VAL A 206 -10.40 -10.66 8.25
C VAL A 206 -10.83 -9.43 7.45
N LEU A 207 -9.90 -8.82 6.71
CA LEU A 207 -10.16 -7.65 5.87
C LEU A 207 -11.06 -8.02 4.69
N LEU A 208 -10.79 -9.16 4.05
CA LEU A 208 -11.61 -9.68 2.95
C LEU A 208 -13.06 -9.94 3.40
N VAL A 209 -13.22 -10.63 4.54
CA VAL A 209 -14.52 -10.90 5.15
C VAL A 209 -15.23 -9.60 5.54
N ALA A 210 -14.52 -8.62 6.09
CA ALA A 210 -15.09 -7.33 6.43
C ALA A 210 -15.64 -6.59 5.21
N VAL A 211 -14.93 -6.58 4.08
CA VAL A 211 -15.43 -5.99 2.83
C VAL A 211 -16.67 -6.72 2.32
N VAL A 212 -16.64 -8.06 2.25
CA VAL A 212 -17.75 -8.87 1.73
C VAL A 212 -19.00 -8.73 2.61
N ILE A 213 -18.86 -8.89 3.93
CA ILE A 213 -19.98 -8.79 4.87
C ILE A 213 -20.49 -7.37 4.93
N GLY A 214 -19.60 -6.38 5.09
CA GLY A 214 -19.98 -4.97 5.16
C GLY A 214 -20.76 -4.52 3.92
N PHE A 215 -20.28 -4.89 2.72
CA PHE A 215 -20.99 -4.60 1.48
C PHE A 215 -22.35 -5.32 1.41
N SER A 216 -22.37 -6.61 1.75
CA SER A 216 -23.61 -7.41 1.74
C SER A 216 -24.66 -6.83 2.68
N LEU A 217 -24.29 -6.42 3.89
CA LEU A 217 -25.18 -5.79 4.85
C LEU A 217 -25.76 -4.47 4.32
N VAL A 218 -24.91 -3.60 3.77
CA VAL A 218 -25.36 -2.33 3.16
C VAL A 218 -26.35 -2.59 2.04
N LEU A 219 -26.08 -3.57 1.18
CA LEU A 219 -26.97 -3.93 0.08
C LEU A 219 -28.28 -4.56 0.57
N ILE A 220 -28.25 -5.49 1.51
CA ILE A 220 -29.45 -6.14 2.06
C ILE A 220 -30.38 -5.08 2.66
N VAL A 221 -29.85 -4.18 3.49
CA VAL A 221 -30.62 -3.08 4.07
C VAL A 221 -31.17 -2.21 2.94
N ALA A 222 -30.32 -1.72 2.03
CA ALA A 222 -30.75 -0.84 0.95
C ALA A 222 -31.83 -1.48 0.05
N GLN A 223 -31.68 -2.75 -0.32
CA GLN A 223 -32.60 -3.44 -1.21
C GLN A 223 -33.88 -3.90 -0.52
N TYR A 224 -33.86 -4.14 0.79
CA TYR A 224 -35.08 -4.29 1.59
C TYR A 224 -35.95 -3.03 1.50
N TRP A 225 -35.35 -1.85 1.67
CA TRP A 225 -36.03 -0.56 1.52
C TRP A 225 -36.46 -0.26 0.08
N LEU A 226 -35.70 -0.73 -0.92
CA LEU A 226 -35.98 -0.51 -2.34
C LEU A 226 -36.89 -1.58 -2.97
N ARG A 227 -37.18 -2.68 -2.26
CA ARG A 227 -37.97 -3.84 -2.71
C ARG A 227 -37.45 -4.49 -4.00
N ASP A 228 -36.13 -4.60 -4.15
CA ASP A 228 -35.49 -5.23 -5.33
C ASP A 228 -34.39 -6.24 -4.94
N PRO A 229 -34.76 -7.40 -4.36
CA PRO A 229 -33.79 -8.39 -3.87
C PRO A 229 -32.98 -9.05 -5.00
N LYS A 230 -33.46 -9.01 -6.25
CA LYS A 230 -32.75 -9.61 -7.40
C LYS A 230 -31.38 -8.98 -7.63
N ARG A 231 -31.18 -7.74 -7.18
CA ARG A 231 -29.89 -7.05 -7.29
C ARG A 231 -28.79 -7.69 -6.44
N LEU A 232 -29.15 -8.37 -5.35
CA LEU A 232 -28.20 -9.04 -4.45
C LEU A 232 -27.50 -10.24 -5.10
N ILE A 233 -28.10 -10.83 -6.13
CA ILE A 233 -27.61 -12.09 -6.73
C ILE A 233 -26.20 -11.94 -7.30
N ALA A 234 -25.89 -10.85 -8.02
CA ALA A 234 -24.59 -10.69 -8.65
C ALA A 234 -23.44 -10.55 -7.63
N PRO A 235 -23.50 -9.62 -6.66
CA PRO A 235 -22.53 -9.58 -5.56
C PRO A 235 -22.44 -10.87 -4.76
N ALA A 236 -23.57 -11.54 -4.52
CA ALA A 236 -23.60 -12.81 -3.80
C ALA A 236 -22.84 -13.90 -4.57
N ILE A 237 -23.06 -14.04 -5.88
CA ILE A 237 -22.30 -14.96 -6.74
C ILE A 237 -20.83 -14.59 -6.74
N THR A 238 -20.49 -13.31 -6.94
CA THR A 238 -19.10 -12.85 -6.93
C THR A 238 -18.41 -13.20 -5.61
N SER A 239 -19.06 -12.97 -4.47
CA SER A 239 -18.51 -13.28 -3.15
C SER A 239 -18.40 -14.79 -2.91
N ALA A 240 -19.42 -15.55 -3.30
CA ALA A 240 -19.48 -17.00 -3.17
C ALA A 240 -18.45 -17.73 -4.06
N VAL A 241 -17.93 -17.09 -5.10
CA VAL A 241 -16.84 -17.62 -5.92
C VAL A 241 -15.48 -17.10 -5.46
N ALA A 242 -15.35 -15.79 -5.17
CA ALA A 242 -14.08 -15.17 -4.85
C ALA A 242 -13.46 -15.70 -3.55
N VAL A 243 -14.26 -15.90 -2.49
CA VAL A 243 -13.75 -16.38 -1.19
C VAL A 243 -13.27 -17.83 -1.28
N PRO A 244 -14.05 -18.81 -1.78
CA PRO A 244 -13.55 -20.18 -1.94
C PRO A 244 -12.40 -20.27 -2.93
N PHE A 245 -12.39 -19.48 -4.01
CA PHE A 245 -11.27 -19.43 -4.94
C PHE A 245 -9.98 -18.98 -4.23
N ALA A 246 -10.04 -17.91 -3.42
CA ALA A 246 -8.87 -17.44 -2.66
C ALA A 246 -8.36 -18.51 -1.69
N MET A 247 -9.26 -19.19 -0.98
CA MET A 247 -8.92 -20.28 -0.07
C MET A 247 -8.28 -21.46 -0.80
N ALA A 248 -8.86 -21.88 -1.93
CA ALA A 248 -8.33 -22.97 -2.74
C ALA A 248 -6.97 -22.60 -3.36
N PHE A 249 -6.84 -21.37 -3.86
CA PHE A 249 -5.57 -20.86 -4.39
C PHE A 249 -4.49 -20.88 -3.30
N CYS A 250 -4.79 -20.35 -2.11
CA CYS A 250 -3.85 -20.35 -1.00
C CYS A 250 -3.45 -21.77 -0.57
N TRP A 251 -4.41 -22.70 -0.52
CA TRP A 251 -4.14 -24.12 -0.25
C TRP A 251 -3.23 -24.76 -1.32
N VAL A 252 -3.40 -24.40 -2.60
CA VAL A 252 -2.54 -24.91 -3.68
C VAL A 252 -1.13 -24.31 -3.62
N THR A 253 -1.00 -23.01 -3.32
CA THR A 253 0.28 -22.31 -3.44
C THR A 253 1.14 -22.35 -2.18
N ASP A 254 0.53 -22.43 -1.00
CA ASP A 254 1.23 -22.34 0.27
C ASP A 254 1.31 -23.71 0.98
N PRO A 255 2.52 -24.24 1.28
CA PRO A 255 2.67 -25.52 1.98
C PRO A 255 2.07 -25.56 3.38
N ILE A 256 2.09 -24.46 4.14
CA ILE A 256 1.53 -24.41 5.50
C ILE A 256 0.01 -24.49 5.43
N ALA A 257 -0.58 -23.80 4.44
CA ALA A 257 -2.02 -23.88 4.17
C ALA A 257 -2.48 -25.32 3.83
N ARG A 258 -1.61 -26.16 3.25
CA ARG A 258 -1.95 -27.57 2.94
C ARG A 258 -2.10 -28.44 4.17
N ILE A 259 -1.35 -28.17 5.24
CA ILE A 259 -1.43 -28.91 6.50
C ILE A 259 -2.80 -28.65 7.13
N SER A 260 -3.15 -27.37 7.35
CA SER A 260 -4.47 -27.00 7.86
C SER A 260 -4.81 -25.53 7.61
N LEU A 261 -5.42 -25.23 6.46
CA LEU A 261 -5.78 -23.86 6.08
C LEU A 261 -6.63 -23.15 7.14
N LEU A 262 -7.69 -23.76 7.64
CA LEU A 262 -8.60 -23.08 8.57
C LEU A 262 -7.94 -22.76 9.91
N HIS A 263 -7.12 -23.67 10.44
CA HIS A 263 -6.35 -23.41 11.67
C HIS A 263 -5.29 -22.33 11.43
N TRP A 264 -4.56 -22.38 10.31
CA TRP A 264 -3.58 -21.35 9.98
C TRP A 264 -4.20 -19.95 9.84
N LEU A 265 -5.38 -19.84 9.22
CA LEU A 265 -6.10 -18.57 9.18
C LEU A 265 -6.50 -18.11 10.59
N TYR A 266 -7.06 -19.00 11.40
CA TYR A 266 -7.46 -18.71 12.78
C TYR A 266 -6.27 -18.27 13.67
N ASP A 267 -5.16 -18.99 13.59
CA ASP A 267 -3.94 -18.71 14.35
C ASP A 267 -3.32 -17.38 13.92
N SER A 268 -3.37 -17.05 12.62
CA SER A 268 -2.92 -15.73 12.14
C SER A 268 -3.72 -14.56 12.75
N LEU A 269 -5.01 -14.76 13.02
CA LEU A 269 -5.87 -13.77 13.68
C LEU A 269 -5.49 -13.63 15.16
N LEU A 270 -5.26 -14.74 15.85
CA LEU A 270 -4.83 -14.71 17.26
C LEU A 270 -3.48 -14.02 17.42
N TYR A 271 -2.53 -14.36 16.55
CA TYR A 271 -1.21 -13.75 16.54
C TYR A 271 -1.30 -12.23 16.33
N SER A 272 -2.15 -11.80 15.38
CA SER A 272 -2.40 -10.38 15.09
C SER A 272 -3.10 -9.60 16.23
N ARG A 273 -3.68 -10.28 17.24
CA ARG A 273 -4.48 -9.64 18.31
C ARG A 273 -3.82 -9.58 19.69
N GLY A 274 -2.73 -10.29 19.96
CA GLY A 274 -2.22 -10.31 21.34
C GLY A 274 -0.94 -11.07 21.65
N GLN A 275 -0.22 -11.60 20.65
CA GLN A 275 1.06 -12.29 20.87
C GLN A 275 2.26 -11.57 20.26
N PHE A 276 2.03 -10.45 19.56
CA PHE A 276 3.11 -9.63 19.04
C PHE A 276 3.67 -8.75 20.18
N THR A 277 4.70 -9.25 20.86
CA THR A 277 5.28 -8.63 22.06
C THR A 277 6.23 -7.46 21.76
N TRP A 278 6.50 -7.18 20.49
CA TRP A 278 7.45 -6.16 20.08
C TRP A 278 6.83 -4.76 20.11
N VAL A 279 7.09 -4.02 21.19
CA VAL A 279 6.69 -2.63 21.35
C VAL A 279 7.81 -1.72 20.86
N VAL A 280 7.47 -0.83 19.93
CA VAL A 280 8.40 0.15 19.34
C VAL A 280 7.81 1.54 19.54
N LEU A 281 8.65 2.53 19.86
CA LEU A 281 8.25 3.93 19.89
C LEU A 281 8.32 4.51 18.48
N MET A 282 7.22 5.10 18.03
CA MET A 282 7.12 5.80 16.75
C MET A 282 6.95 7.30 16.99
N ARG A 283 7.77 8.11 16.34
CA ARG A 283 7.66 9.57 16.39
C ARG A 283 6.61 10.07 15.38
N THR A 284 5.57 10.71 15.91
CA THR A 284 4.44 11.23 15.13
C THR A 284 4.14 12.67 15.53
N ASN A 285 4.42 13.62 14.63
CA ASN A 285 4.26 15.05 14.87
C ASN A 285 4.87 15.52 16.22
N GLY A 286 6.09 15.04 16.51
CA GLY A 286 6.85 15.44 17.70
C GLY A 286 6.51 14.67 18.97
N VAL A 287 5.55 13.73 18.91
CA VAL A 287 5.13 12.90 20.04
C VAL A 287 5.58 11.45 19.81
N ASP A 288 6.18 10.84 20.82
CA ASP A 288 6.46 9.39 20.83
C ASP A 288 5.20 8.61 21.16
N VAL A 289 4.82 7.70 20.25
CA VAL A 289 3.65 6.84 20.37
C VAL A 289 4.12 5.38 20.36
N PRO A 290 3.88 4.61 21.43
CA PRO A 290 4.20 3.19 21.44
C PRO A 290 3.26 2.38 20.56
N SER A 291 3.79 1.36 19.87
CA SER A 291 3.07 0.59 18.86
C SER A 291 1.82 -0.13 19.37
N ASN A 292 1.76 -0.46 20.66
CA ASN A 292 0.66 -1.17 21.32
C ASN A 292 -0.39 -0.24 21.96
N GLU A 293 -0.12 1.05 22.13
CA GLU A 293 -1.03 2.01 22.76
C GLU A 293 -1.33 3.18 21.82
N ILE A 294 -1.88 2.86 20.66
CA ILE A 294 -2.11 3.84 19.61
C ILE A 294 -3.34 4.68 19.92
N PRO A 295 -3.20 6.02 20.04
CA PRO A 295 -4.34 6.89 20.23
C PRO A 295 -5.17 7.01 18.95
N TRP A 296 -6.47 7.27 19.10
CA TRP A 296 -7.41 7.36 17.97
C TRP A 296 -6.99 8.37 16.89
N TRP A 297 -6.25 9.41 17.26
CA TRP A 297 -5.78 10.47 16.36
C TRP A 297 -4.58 10.07 15.50
N TYR A 298 -3.87 8.99 15.83
CA TYR A 298 -2.66 8.53 15.13
C TYR A 298 -2.95 8.18 13.67
N ILE A 299 -3.99 7.38 13.41
CA ILE A 299 -4.35 6.99 12.04
C ILE A 299 -4.77 8.23 11.20
N PRO A 300 -5.71 9.08 11.65
CA PRO A 300 -6.07 10.29 10.93
C PRO A 300 -4.91 11.23 10.64
N ILE A 301 -4.03 11.48 11.62
CA ILE A 301 -2.94 12.45 11.45
C ILE A 301 -1.92 11.97 10.41
N TRP A 302 -1.55 10.69 10.44
CA TRP A 302 -0.63 10.11 9.46
C TRP A 302 -1.23 10.07 8.06
N LEU A 303 -2.49 9.64 7.92
CA LEU A 303 -3.17 9.62 6.62
C LEU A 303 -3.27 11.03 6.01
N LEU A 304 -3.54 12.05 6.83
CA LEU A 304 -3.53 13.43 6.37
C LEU A 304 -2.10 13.90 6.03
N ALA A 305 -1.11 13.59 6.86
CA ALA A 305 0.28 14.01 6.67
C ALA A 305 0.90 13.44 5.39
N GLN A 306 0.67 12.16 5.08
CA GLN A 306 1.26 11.50 3.90
C GLN A 306 0.49 11.77 2.60
N MET A 307 -0.62 12.53 2.65
CA MET A 307 -1.46 12.81 1.49
C MET A 307 -1.18 14.19 0.89
N PRO A 308 -0.97 14.33 -0.44
CA PRO A 308 -0.87 15.63 -1.08
C PRO A 308 -2.08 16.52 -0.77
N VAL A 309 -1.83 17.78 -0.41
CA VAL A 309 -2.87 18.73 0.05
C VAL A 309 -4.02 18.85 -0.96
N LEU A 310 -3.73 18.88 -2.26
CA LEU A 310 -4.76 18.99 -3.29
C LEU A 310 -5.64 17.74 -3.38
N LEU A 311 -5.10 16.55 -3.11
CA LEU A 311 -5.91 15.34 -2.98
C LEU A 311 -6.80 15.43 -1.74
N ILE A 312 -6.30 15.95 -0.60
CA ILE A 312 -7.10 16.12 0.62
C ILE A 312 -8.30 17.03 0.33
N LEU A 313 -8.06 18.20 -0.27
CA LEU A 313 -9.11 19.14 -0.64
C LEU A 313 -10.14 18.50 -1.59
N LEU A 314 -9.68 17.72 -2.57
CA LEU A 314 -10.56 17.04 -3.50
C LEU A 314 -11.36 15.90 -2.83
N ALA A 315 -10.76 15.16 -1.90
CA ALA A 315 -11.43 14.13 -1.11
C ALA A 315 -12.51 14.74 -0.19
N VAL A 316 -12.22 15.86 0.45
CA VAL A 316 -13.21 16.63 1.25
C VAL A 316 -14.37 17.09 0.36
N LEU A 317 -14.08 17.65 -0.81
CA LEU A 317 -15.12 18.02 -1.77
C LEU A 317 -15.93 16.80 -2.23
N GLY A 318 -15.27 15.65 -2.40
CA GLY A 318 -15.92 14.39 -2.74
C GLY A 318 -16.89 13.92 -1.65
N LEU A 319 -16.48 13.99 -0.39
CA LEU A 319 -17.35 13.71 0.75
C LEU A 319 -18.57 14.65 0.75
N ILE A 320 -18.37 15.95 0.54
CA ILE A 320 -19.48 16.92 0.44
C ILE A 320 -20.45 16.55 -0.70
N VAL A 321 -19.93 16.17 -1.87
CA VAL A 321 -20.75 15.74 -3.01
C VAL A 321 -21.57 14.49 -2.68
N VAL A 322 -20.97 13.50 -2.01
CA VAL A 322 -21.65 12.27 -1.57
C VAL A 322 -22.74 12.57 -0.55
N LEU A 323 -22.46 13.42 0.44
CA LEU A 323 -23.44 13.82 1.46
C LEU A 323 -24.61 14.59 0.84
N MET A 324 -24.34 15.55 -0.04
CA MET A 324 -25.39 16.28 -0.78
C MET A 324 -26.27 15.34 -1.62
N ALA A 325 -25.68 14.32 -2.25
CA ALA A 325 -26.43 13.33 -3.02
C ALA A 325 -27.28 12.42 -2.13
N THR A 326 -26.77 12.07 -0.94
CA THR A 326 -27.44 11.17 0.01
C THR A 326 -28.66 11.83 0.67
N PHE A 327 -28.54 13.10 1.09
CA PHE A 327 -29.59 13.82 1.81
C PHE A 327 -30.58 14.58 0.89
N ARG A 328 -30.45 14.48 -0.44
CA ARG A 328 -31.33 15.20 -1.36
C ARG A 328 -32.74 14.60 -1.40
N LYS A 329 -33.77 15.47 -1.35
CA LYS A 329 -35.16 15.04 -1.57
C LYS A 329 -35.33 14.45 -2.97
N ARG A 330 -36.00 13.30 -3.04
CA ARG A 330 -36.23 12.44 -4.23
C ARG A 330 -36.81 13.17 -5.47
N ARG A 331 -37.38 14.37 -5.30
CA ARG A 331 -38.11 15.12 -6.33
C ARG A 331 -37.27 16.13 -7.12
N SER A 332 -36.00 16.34 -6.75
CA SER A 332 -35.12 17.27 -7.49
C SER A 332 -34.42 16.54 -8.63
N SER A 333 -34.90 16.72 -9.85
CA SER A 333 -34.35 16.14 -11.08
C SER A 333 -33.30 17.07 -11.70
N THR A 334 -32.18 17.31 -11.01
CA THR A 334 -31.06 18.04 -11.65
C THR A 334 -30.13 17.05 -12.34
N PRO A 335 -29.79 17.22 -13.64
CA PRO A 335 -28.97 16.31 -14.43
C PRO A 335 -27.56 16.00 -13.85
N ALA A 336 -27.09 16.84 -12.92
CA ALA A 336 -25.76 16.73 -12.32
C ALA A 336 -25.69 15.94 -11.00
N ALA A 337 -26.81 15.42 -10.50
CA ALA A 337 -26.84 14.70 -9.22
C ALA A 337 -26.43 13.22 -9.40
N LEU A 338 -25.65 12.69 -8.46
CA LEU A 338 -25.38 11.26 -8.36
C LEU A 338 -26.67 10.52 -8.00
N ASN A 339 -26.92 9.37 -8.63
CA ASN A 339 -28.03 8.51 -8.26
C ASN A 339 -27.66 7.64 -7.04
N ARG A 340 -28.65 7.29 -6.22
CA ARG A 340 -28.50 6.38 -5.07
C ARG A 340 -27.82 5.06 -5.45
N GLN A 341 -28.07 4.56 -6.65
CA GLN A 341 -27.46 3.30 -7.12
C GLN A 341 -25.97 3.45 -7.43
N GLU A 342 -25.53 4.60 -7.93
CA GLU A 342 -24.11 4.92 -8.13
C GLU A 342 -23.39 4.99 -6.78
N LEU A 343 -24.05 5.56 -5.76
CA LEU A 343 -23.52 5.57 -4.39
C LEU A 343 -23.44 4.17 -3.79
N LEU A 344 -24.50 3.36 -3.92
CA LEU A 344 -24.51 1.97 -3.45
C LEU A 344 -23.43 1.13 -4.13
N ALA A 345 -23.19 1.33 -5.43
CA ALA A 345 -22.17 0.59 -6.18
C ALA A 345 -20.76 0.77 -5.60
N ILE A 346 -20.43 1.96 -5.09
CA ILE A 346 -19.10 2.30 -4.54
C ILE A 346 -18.92 1.90 -3.07
N THR A 347 -19.98 1.40 -2.40
CA THR A 347 -19.91 1.06 -0.96
C THR A 347 -18.84 0.03 -0.57
N PRO A 348 -18.37 -0.93 -1.40
CA PRO A 348 -17.21 -1.75 -1.06
C PRO A 348 -15.97 -0.92 -0.72
N PHE A 349 -15.69 0.13 -1.49
CA PHE A 349 -14.60 1.06 -1.20
C PHE A 349 -14.85 1.85 0.07
N ALA A 350 -16.10 2.23 0.38
CA ALA A 350 -16.42 2.91 1.63
C ALA A 350 -16.19 2.00 2.85
N VAL A 351 -16.53 0.71 2.76
CA VAL A 351 -16.23 -0.27 3.81
C VAL A 351 -14.73 -0.45 3.97
N GLN A 352 -14.00 -0.61 2.85
CA GLN A 352 -12.53 -0.72 2.84
C GLN A 352 -11.83 0.50 3.45
N GLY A 353 -12.22 1.71 3.04
CA GLY A 353 -11.52 2.96 3.39
C GLY A 353 -11.93 3.60 4.71
N PHE A 354 -13.13 3.28 5.22
CA PHE A 354 -13.66 3.87 6.45
C PHE A 354 -14.13 2.83 7.47
N GLY A 355 -14.87 1.82 7.02
CA GLY A 355 -15.39 0.78 7.92
C GLY A 355 -14.26 0.03 8.63
N ILE A 356 -13.26 -0.42 7.87
CA ILE A 356 -12.11 -1.16 8.41
C ILE A 356 -11.25 -0.28 9.34
N PRO A 357 -10.77 0.91 8.94
CA PRO A 357 -9.95 1.74 9.84
C PRO A 357 -10.67 2.13 11.13
N VAL A 358 -11.97 2.41 11.07
CA VAL A 358 -12.76 2.69 12.29
C VAL A 358 -12.81 1.46 13.20
N ALA A 359 -13.04 0.27 12.64
CA ALA A 359 -13.01 -0.98 13.42
C ALA A 359 -11.62 -1.24 14.04
N MET A 360 -10.54 -0.93 13.32
CA MET A 360 -9.17 -1.04 13.81
C MET A 360 -8.89 -0.12 15.01
N ILE A 361 -9.38 1.13 14.97
CA ILE A 361 -9.27 2.07 16.10
C ILE A 361 -9.95 1.51 17.34
N PHE A 362 -11.16 0.97 17.21
CA PHE A 362 -11.89 0.37 18.34
C PHE A 362 -11.31 -0.96 18.82
N ALA A 363 -10.61 -1.69 17.95
CA ALA A 363 -9.98 -2.96 18.28
C ALA A 363 -8.58 -2.81 18.89
N HIS A 364 -8.06 -1.57 19.03
CA HIS A 364 -6.71 -1.29 19.52
C HIS A 364 -5.63 -2.13 18.82
N VAL A 365 -5.72 -2.24 17.49
CA VAL A 365 -4.75 -3.01 16.72
C VAL A 365 -3.36 -2.40 16.81
N GLN A 366 -2.34 -3.25 16.94
CA GLN A 366 -0.95 -2.81 16.96
C GLN A 366 -0.54 -2.32 15.57
N LEU A 367 0.02 -1.11 15.50
CA LEU A 367 0.57 -0.51 14.29
C LEU A 367 1.97 -0.02 14.60
N TYR A 368 2.83 -0.10 13.61
CA TYR A 368 4.16 0.45 13.67
C TYR A 368 4.53 0.93 12.26
N ASP A 369 5.56 1.75 12.18
CA ASP A 369 6.06 2.31 10.92
C ASP A 369 5.02 3.18 10.19
N GLY A 370 4.54 4.20 10.90
CA GLY A 370 3.49 5.08 10.42
C GLY A 370 2.18 4.31 10.19
N VAL A 371 1.61 4.45 8.99
CA VAL A 371 0.34 3.84 8.59
C VAL A 371 0.49 2.81 7.46
N ARG A 372 1.68 2.22 7.26
CA ARG A 372 1.92 1.22 6.18
C ARG A 372 0.88 0.09 6.14
N HIS A 373 0.46 -0.38 7.31
CA HIS A 373 -0.52 -1.45 7.46
C HIS A 373 -1.93 -1.05 6.95
N LEU A 374 -2.17 0.25 6.77
CA LEU A 374 -3.41 0.84 6.24
C LEU A 374 -3.28 1.27 4.77
N LEU A 375 -2.32 0.76 4.01
CA LEU A 375 -2.19 1.06 2.58
C LEU A 375 -3.47 0.78 1.79
N PHE A 376 -4.31 -0.16 2.24
CA PHE A 376 -5.62 -0.42 1.65
C PHE A 376 -6.60 0.76 1.75
N VAL A 377 -6.32 1.79 2.54
CA VAL A 377 -7.14 3.02 2.63
C VAL A 377 -6.88 3.97 1.46
N ALA A 378 -5.68 3.94 0.86
CA ALA A 378 -5.31 4.84 -0.22
C ALA A 378 -6.28 4.75 -1.43
N PRO A 379 -6.63 3.56 -1.96
CA PRO A 379 -7.50 3.47 -3.12
C PRO A 379 -8.93 4.03 -2.88
N PRO A 380 -9.63 3.69 -1.77
CA PRO A 380 -10.90 4.33 -1.41
C PRO A 380 -10.87 5.86 -1.33
N VAL A 381 -9.80 6.45 -0.78
CA VAL A 381 -9.66 7.91 -0.70
C VAL A 381 -9.52 8.53 -2.10
N ILE A 382 -8.81 7.86 -3.01
CA ILE A 382 -8.75 8.27 -4.42
C ILE A 382 -10.12 8.12 -5.11
N VAL A 383 -10.89 7.07 -4.79
CA VAL A 383 -12.28 6.92 -5.29
C VAL A 383 -13.16 8.09 -4.82
N LEU A 384 -13.00 8.61 -3.60
CA LEU A 384 -13.72 9.79 -3.16
C LEU A 384 -13.41 11.03 -4.02
N CYS A 385 -12.14 11.17 -4.41
CA CYS A 385 -11.70 12.25 -5.30
C CYS A 385 -12.34 12.17 -6.70
N ALA A 386 -12.93 11.03 -7.09
CA ALA A 386 -13.64 10.89 -8.35
C ALA A 386 -14.99 11.60 -8.35
N PHE A 387 -15.66 11.73 -7.20
CA PHE A 387 -17.01 12.31 -7.14
C PHE A 387 -17.08 13.76 -7.60
N PRO A 388 -16.16 14.66 -7.21
CA PRO A 388 -16.14 16.02 -7.74
C PRO A 388 -15.85 16.05 -9.25
N ILE A 389 -14.96 15.19 -9.74
CA ILE A 389 -14.66 15.08 -11.19
C ILE A 389 -15.94 14.76 -11.96
N VAL A 390 -16.71 13.76 -11.52
CA VAL A 390 -18.01 13.40 -12.13
C VAL A 390 -19.03 14.54 -11.99
N TRP A 391 -19.09 15.17 -10.83
CA TRP A 391 -20.01 16.27 -10.56
C TRP A 391 -19.78 17.47 -11.48
N PHE A 392 -18.51 17.85 -11.69
CA PHE A 392 -18.14 18.89 -12.65
C PHE A 392 -18.36 18.42 -14.10
N GLU A 393 -17.99 17.18 -14.44
CA GLU A 393 -18.16 16.64 -15.79
C GLU A 393 -19.62 16.70 -16.27
N ARG A 394 -20.56 16.37 -15.37
CA ARG A 394 -22.01 16.35 -15.65
C ARG A 394 -22.66 17.73 -15.64
N ARG A 395 -21.97 18.78 -15.18
CA ARG A 395 -22.49 20.16 -15.16
C ARG A 395 -22.04 20.95 -16.38
N ASN A 396 -22.90 21.82 -16.87
CA ASN A 396 -22.49 22.99 -17.65
C ASN A 396 -22.52 24.20 -16.72
N THR A 397 -21.40 24.51 -16.08
CA THR A 397 -21.30 25.65 -15.17
C THR A 397 -20.90 26.92 -15.93
N PRO A 398 -21.75 27.96 -15.99
CA PRO A 398 -21.27 29.29 -16.35
C PRO A 398 -20.32 29.78 -15.24
N LEU A 399 -19.09 30.12 -15.60
CA LEU A 399 -18.15 30.81 -14.72
C LEU A 399 -18.40 32.33 -14.82
N PHE A 400 -18.23 33.04 -13.70
CA PHE A 400 -18.35 34.50 -13.60
C PHE A 400 -19.69 35.10 -14.10
N ARG A 401 -20.74 35.06 -13.27
CA ARG A 401 -22.02 35.79 -13.49
C ARG A 401 -22.61 35.64 -14.91
N GLY A 402 -22.36 34.53 -15.59
CA GLY A 402 -22.87 34.25 -16.94
C GLY A 402 -22.06 34.81 -18.11
N ARG A 403 -20.91 35.46 -17.88
CA ARG A 403 -20.08 36.05 -18.95
C ARG A 403 -19.19 35.04 -19.68
N ILE A 404 -18.76 33.95 -19.01
CA ILE A 404 -17.91 32.92 -19.63
C ILE A 404 -18.54 31.54 -19.42
N ARG A 405 -18.98 30.89 -20.50
CA ARG A 405 -19.48 29.51 -20.46
C ARG A 405 -18.32 28.54 -20.63
N VAL A 406 -17.69 28.13 -19.54
CA VAL A 406 -16.72 27.03 -19.55
C VAL A 406 -17.50 25.72 -19.43
N SER A 407 -17.24 24.76 -20.33
CA SER A 407 -17.83 23.43 -20.20
C SER A 407 -17.37 22.77 -18.88
N GLY A 408 -18.26 22.16 -18.11
CA GLY A 408 -17.85 21.50 -16.86
C GLY A 408 -16.90 20.33 -17.08
N ARG A 409 -16.87 19.75 -18.30
CA ARG A 409 -15.79 18.83 -18.72
C ARG A 409 -14.41 19.46 -18.71
N VAL A 410 -14.28 20.70 -19.19
CA VAL A 410 -12.99 21.43 -19.11
C VAL A 410 -12.61 21.61 -17.64
N THR A 411 -13.57 22.02 -16.80
CA THR A 411 -13.34 22.22 -15.36
C THR A 411 -12.87 20.92 -14.69
N ALA A 412 -13.54 19.80 -14.97
CA ALA A 412 -13.17 18.49 -14.45
C ALA A 412 -11.77 18.06 -14.90
N ILE A 413 -11.43 18.26 -16.19
CA ILE A 413 -10.09 17.96 -16.72
C ILE A 413 -9.04 18.85 -16.05
N SER A 414 -9.28 20.15 -15.94
CA SER A 414 -8.32 21.09 -15.33
C SER A 414 -8.06 20.79 -13.85
N ILE A 415 -9.10 20.51 -13.07
CA ILE A 415 -8.97 20.12 -11.66
C ILE A 415 -8.22 18.79 -11.55
N GLY A 416 -8.60 17.79 -12.35
CA GLY A 416 -7.94 16.48 -12.35
C GLY A 416 -6.45 16.58 -12.72
N MET A 417 -6.11 17.37 -13.75
CA MET A 417 -4.72 17.61 -14.16
C MET A 417 -3.92 18.29 -13.07
N LEU A 418 -4.46 19.36 -12.47
CA LEU A 418 -3.79 20.08 -11.39
C LEU A 418 -3.45 19.15 -10.21
N VAL A 419 -4.40 18.29 -9.82
CA VAL A 419 -4.23 17.36 -8.69
C VAL A 419 -3.20 16.27 -9.00
N VAL A 420 -3.28 15.65 -10.19
CA VAL A 420 -2.34 14.59 -10.60
C VAL A 420 -0.92 15.15 -10.77
N LEU A 421 -0.78 16.32 -11.41
CA LEU A 421 0.52 16.96 -11.59
C LEU A 421 1.13 17.42 -10.26
N ALA A 422 0.33 17.92 -9.31
CA ALA A 422 0.82 18.24 -7.97
C ALA A 422 1.25 17.00 -7.19
N SER A 423 0.58 15.86 -7.39
CA SER A 423 0.95 14.59 -6.75
C SER A 423 2.25 14.04 -7.36
N LEU A 424 2.39 14.08 -8.69
CA LEU A 424 3.66 13.79 -9.40
C LEU A 424 4.80 14.70 -8.95
N TRP A 425 4.53 15.99 -8.73
CA TRP A 425 5.52 16.90 -8.18
C TRP A 425 5.95 16.49 -6.76
N GLY A 426 5.02 16.00 -5.95
CA GLY A 426 5.32 15.35 -4.67
C GLY A 426 6.27 14.17 -4.82
N VAL A 427 6.00 13.26 -5.77
CA VAL A 427 6.88 12.13 -6.09
C VAL A 427 8.27 12.62 -6.50
N ALA A 428 8.35 13.60 -7.40
CA ALA A 428 9.61 14.10 -7.92
C ALA A 428 10.51 14.69 -6.83
N ARG A 429 9.95 15.46 -5.89
CA ARG A 429 10.71 16.06 -4.78
C ARG A 429 11.22 15.04 -3.77
N TRP A 430 10.52 13.93 -3.62
CA TRP A 430 10.87 12.85 -2.69
C TRP A 430 11.61 11.70 -3.35
N TYR A 431 11.91 11.77 -4.64
CA TYR A 431 12.51 10.67 -5.38
C TYR A 431 13.91 10.28 -4.82
N PRO A 432 14.26 8.98 -4.69
CA PRO A 432 13.42 7.79 -4.92
C PRO A 432 12.54 7.39 -3.70
N TYR A 433 12.66 8.09 -2.58
CA TYR A 433 11.99 7.84 -1.30
C TYR A 433 10.57 8.39 -1.20
N ALA A 434 9.75 8.21 -2.24
CA ALA A 434 8.37 8.72 -2.24
C ALA A 434 7.49 8.15 -1.10
N TYR A 435 7.88 7.01 -0.50
CA TYR A 435 7.18 6.44 0.66
C TYR A 435 7.28 7.33 1.91
N ALA A 436 8.36 8.12 2.00
CA ALA A 436 8.65 9.04 3.10
C ALA A 436 7.94 10.40 2.93
N PHE A 437 7.18 10.58 1.85
CA PHE A 437 6.51 11.84 1.55
C PHE A 437 5.67 12.33 2.72
N ILE A 438 5.92 13.59 3.10
CA ILE A 438 5.06 14.36 3.99
C ILE A 438 4.61 15.64 3.28
N ASN A 439 3.34 16.00 3.45
CA ASN A 439 2.79 17.16 2.79
C ASN A 439 3.33 18.47 3.40
N PRO A 440 3.36 19.59 2.65
CA PRO A 440 3.94 20.85 3.12
C PRO A 440 3.25 21.52 4.32
N ILE A 441 2.09 21.03 4.77
CA ILE A 441 1.40 21.52 5.98
C ILE A 441 1.88 20.73 7.20
N ALA A 442 1.95 19.40 7.09
CA ALA A 442 2.42 18.53 8.16
C ALA A 442 3.95 18.57 8.34
N GLY A 443 4.68 18.80 7.25
CA GLY A 443 6.15 18.92 7.22
C GLY A 443 6.69 20.32 7.47
N GLN A 444 5.88 21.30 7.92
CA GLN A 444 6.37 22.67 8.16
C GLN A 444 7.44 22.75 9.23
N ASN A 445 7.38 21.85 10.21
CA ASN A 445 8.37 21.78 11.27
C ASN A 445 9.54 20.90 10.83
N HIS A 446 10.69 21.53 10.62
CA HIS A 446 11.96 20.91 10.29
C HIS A 446 12.83 20.63 11.52
N ALA A 447 12.28 20.74 12.74
CA ALA A 447 12.97 20.28 13.94
C ALA A 447 13.42 18.82 13.79
N GLU A 448 14.54 18.47 14.41
CA GLU A 448 15.12 17.13 14.35
C GLU A 448 14.08 16.08 14.73
N ARG A 449 13.85 15.13 13.81
CA ARG A 449 12.84 14.06 13.85
C ARG A 449 11.47 14.45 14.43
N ASN A 450 10.70 15.25 13.70
CA ASN A 450 9.26 15.46 14.00
C ASN A 450 8.38 14.28 13.55
N TRP A 451 8.84 13.50 12.57
CA TRP A 451 8.15 12.34 11.98
C TRP A 451 9.17 11.24 11.67
N ASP A 452 8.83 9.98 11.93
CA ASP A 452 9.62 8.84 11.47
C ASP A 452 9.31 8.56 9.99
N LEU A 453 10.15 9.08 9.10
CA LEU A 453 9.90 9.04 7.66
C LEU A 453 10.59 7.87 6.95
N ASP A 454 11.75 7.43 7.44
CA ASP A 454 12.51 6.36 6.81
C ASP A 454 11.87 4.98 7.07
N TYR A 455 11.66 4.22 5.99
CA TYR A 455 11.04 2.88 6.02
C TYR A 455 12.07 1.81 6.40
N TRP A 456 12.51 1.85 7.66
CA TRP A 456 13.41 0.85 8.25
C TRP A 456 14.72 0.63 7.47
N GLY A 457 15.37 1.69 7.05
CA GLY A 457 16.69 1.68 6.43
C GLY A 457 16.71 1.59 4.91
N VAL A 458 15.62 1.89 4.20
CA VAL A 458 15.63 1.91 2.72
C VAL A 458 16.68 2.88 2.17
N SER A 459 16.96 3.97 2.88
CA SER A 459 18.03 4.92 2.53
C SER A 459 19.46 4.37 2.74
N ALA A 460 19.63 3.23 3.41
CA ALA A 460 20.95 2.66 3.73
C ALA A 460 21.79 2.35 2.50
N ARG A 461 21.17 2.00 1.38
CA ARG A 461 21.88 1.79 0.13
C ARG A 461 22.60 3.06 -0.33
N GLU A 462 21.90 4.20 -0.38
CA GLU A 462 22.50 5.48 -0.77
C GLU A 462 23.59 5.89 0.24
N GLY A 463 23.35 5.67 1.54
CA GLY A 463 24.34 5.92 2.59
C GLY A 463 25.63 5.13 2.42
N ILE A 464 25.51 3.83 2.16
CA ILE A 464 26.65 2.94 1.90
C ILE A 464 27.39 3.36 0.63
N GLU A 465 26.67 3.65 -0.46
CA GLU A 465 27.26 4.10 -1.72
C GLU A 465 28.06 5.41 -1.53
N GLN A 466 27.53 6.37 -0.76
CA GLN A 466 28.25 7.62 -0.45
C GLN A 466 29.51 7.38 0.40
N LEU A 467 29.45 6.53 1.43
CA LEU A 467 30.63 6.18 2.24
C LEU A 467 31.71 5.45 1.42
N LYS A 468 31.31 4.55 0.51
CA LYS A 468 32.23 3.89 -0.43
C LYS A 468 32.89 4.90 -1.37
N ASN A 469 32.16 5.88 -1.88
CA ASN A 469 32.70 6.93 -2.74
C ASN A 469 33.72 7.84 -2.02
N LEU A 470 33.62 7.94 -0.69
CA LEU A 470 34.60 8.62 0.16
C LEU A 470 35.82 7.74 0.50
N GLY A 471 35.87 6.49 0.03
CA GLY A 471 36.95 5.54 0.32
C GLY A 471 36.91 4.94 1.72
N ILE A 472 35.75 4.97 2.39
CA ILE A 472 35.59 4.51 3.78
C ILE A 472 35.10 3.05 3.79
N ALA A 473 35.85 2.18 4.47
CA ALA A 473 35.45 0.81 4.79
C ALA A 473 36.18 0.35 6.06
N PRO A 474 35.60 -0.52 6.90
CA PRO A 474 34.27 -1.14 6.78
C PRO A 474 33.12 -0.16 7.06
N ILE A 475 31.88 -0.51 6.66
CA ILE A 475 30.69 0.34 6.84
C ILE A 475 29.66 -0.39 7.69
N VAL A 476 29.21 0.27 8.77
CA VAL A 476 28.09 -0.21 9.58
C VAL A 476 26.82 0.59 9.31
N VAL A 477 25.69 -0.11 9.37
CA VAL A 477 24.36 0.49 9.30
C VAL A 477 23.65 0.30 10.63
N VAL A 478 23.18 1.41 11.20
CA VAL A 478 22.48 1.43 12.50
C VAL A 478 21.08 2.04 12.38
N PRO A 479 20.16 1.70 13.31
CA PRO A 479 20.31 0.75 14.43
C PRO A 479 20.44 -0.71 14.01
N HIS A 480 20.19 -1.05 12.75
CA HIS A 480 20.19 -2.44 12.30
C HIS A 480 20.87 -2.60 10.93
N GLY A 481 21.71 -3.63 10.80
CA GLY A 481 22.56 -3.83 9.60
C GLY A 481 21.85 -4.41 8.37
N GLU A 482 20.76 -5.15 8.57
CA GLU A 482 20.02 -5.88 7.51
C GLU A 482 19.67 -5.06 6.26
N PRO A 483 19.16 -3.80 6.37
CA PRO A 483 18.86 -2.99 5.19
C PRO A 483 20.11 -2.75 4.31
N GLY A 484 21.29 -2.75 4.93
CA GLY A 484 22.57 -2.53 4.28
C GLY A 484 23.26 -3.80 3.78
N ARG A 485 22.91 -4.99 4.29
CA ARG A 485 23.65 -6.23 4.02
C ARG A 485 23.78 -6.59 2.54
N PRO A 486 22.70 -6.56 1.71
CA PRO A 486 22.83 -6.83 0.28
C PRO A 486 23.81 -5.86 -0.41
N TYR A 487 24.02 -4.69 0.17
CA TYR A 487 24.86 -3.63 -0.37
C TYR A 487 26.25 -3.56 0.28
N GLY A 488 26.61 -4.52 1.16
CA GLY A 488 27.90 -4.60 1.82
C GLY A 488 28.03 -3.79 3.11
N GLY A 489 26.90 -3.37 3.70
CA GLY A 489 26.85 -2.85 5.07
C GLY A 489 26.84 -3.97 6.10
N GLN A 490 27.32 -3.67 7.31
CA GLN A 490 27.43 -4.61 8.43
C GLN A 490 26.55 -4.20 9.61
N THR A 491 26.24 -5.16 10.47
CA THR A 491 25.55 -4.91 11.75
C THR A 491 26.56 -4.41 12.77
N PHE A 492 26.24 -3.37 13.52
CA PHE A 492 27.13 -2.88 14.59
C PHE A 492 26.96 -3.70 15.87
N GLY A 493 28.07 -4.10 16.51
CA GLY A 493 28.04 -4.86 17.75
C GLY A 493 28.02 -6.39 17.56
N PRO A 494 27.86 -7.17 18.64
CA PRO A 494 27.83 -8.64 18.57
C PRO A 494 26.61 -9.14 17.77
N PRO A 495 26.62 -10.40 17.29
CA PRO A 495 25.50 -10.96 16.56
C PRO A 495 24.21 -10.84 17.36
N ASP A 496 23.14 -10.37 16.73
CA ASP A 496 21.81 -10.40 17.35
C ASP A 496 21.36 -11.87 17.47
N SER A 497 21.36 -12.38 18.70
CA SER A 497 21.02 -13.78 19.00
C SER A 497 19.56 -14.13 18.69
N SER A 498 18.70 -13.13 18.44
CA SER A 498 17.33 -13.36 17.98
C SER A 498 17.22 -13.68 16.48
N ILE A 499 18.30 -13.46 15.71
CA ILE A 499 18.34 -13.70 14.26
C ILE A 499 19.05 -15.01 13.95
N VAL A 500 18.36 -15.90 13.23
CA VAL A 500 18.95 -17.15 12.74
C VAL A 500 20.00 -16.85 11.67
N ASN A 501 21.25 -17.29 11.91
CA ASN A 501 22.44 -16.93 11.12
C ASN A 501 22.78 -15.43 11.15
N ALA A 502 22.67 -14.80 12.32
CA ALA A 502 23.15 -13.43 12.52
C ALA A 502 24.61 -13.28 12.09
N ASP A 503 24.88 -12.20 11.33
CA ASP A 503 26.23 -11.74 11.02
C ASP A 503 27.06 -11.67 12.32
N PRO A 504 28.33 -12.15 12.32
CA PRO A 504 29.23 -12.00 13.46
C PRO A 504 29.29 -10.57 14.00
N GLY A 505 28.91 -9.59 13.17
CA GLY A 505 28.74 -8.21 13.57
C GLY A 505 30.09 -7.51 13.60
N PHE A 506 30.05 -6.20 13.40
CA PHE A 506 31.23 -5.37 13.38
C PHE A 506 31.57 -4.93 14.80
N SER A 507 32.74 -5.35 15.26
CA SER A 507 33.37 -4.84 16.48
C SER A 507 34.45 -3.83 16.09
N PRO A 508 34.34 -2.56 16.49
CA PRO A 508 35.33 -1.56 16.14
C PRO A 508 36.71 -1.87 16.72
N VAL A 509 37.76 -1.53 15.97
CA VAL A 509 39.16 -1.65 16.39
C VAL A 509 39.67 -0.28 16.82
N ALA A 510 40.27 -0.17 18.01
CA ALA A 510 40.75 1.09 18.57
C ALA A 510 41.69 1.82 17.59
N GLY A 511 41.40 3.09 17.31
CA GLY A 511 42.18 3.93 16.39
C GLY A 511 41.98 3.63 14.89
N GLU A 512 41.19 2.63 14.50
CA GLU A 512 40.85 2.37 13.09
C GLU A 512 39.52 3.04 12.71
N PRO A 513 39.52 3.92 11.69
CA PRO A 513 38.30 4.58 11.26
C PRO A 513 37.35 3.60 10.56
N PHE A 514 36.06 3.75 10.80
CA PHE A 514 35.01 3.00 10.10
C PHE A 514 33.88 3.93 9.66
N GLY A 515 33.17 3.52 8.61
CA GLY A 515 32.00 4.22 8.10
C GLY A 515 30.78 3.92 8.94
N TYR A 516 30.06 4.96 9.33
CA TYR A 516 28.86 4.85 10.13
C TYR A 516 27.71 5.49 9.39
N TYR A 517 26.72 4.68 8.99
CA TYR A 517 25.47 5.16 8.43
C TYR A 517 24.32 4.91 9.40
N TRP A 518 23.54 5.95 9.64
CA TRP A 518 22.39 5.93 10.54
C TRP A 518 21.15 6.40 9.77
N PHE A 519 20.11 5.57 9.73
CA PHE A 519 18.80 5.98 9.24
C PHE A 519 17.95 6.56 10.38
N GLU A 520 17.34 7.72 10.12
CA GLU A 520 16.75 8.59 11.15
C GLU A 520 15.36 8.11 11.56
N ARG A 521 15.32 7.23 12.57
CA ARG A 521 14.09 6.60 13.10
C ARG A 521 13.99 6.60 14.63
N PHE A 522 15.12 6.57 15.32
CA PHE A 522 15.18 6.58 16.77
C PHE A 522 16.01 7.77 17.23
N ASP A 523 15.78 8.21 18.47
CA ASP A 523 16.73 9.05 19.19
C ASP A 523 17.90 8.15 19.52
N PHE A 524 18.71 7.84 18.50
CA PHE A 524 19.83 6.94 18.67
C PHE A 524 20.97 7.78 19.22
N PRO A 525 21.41 7.55 20.47
CA PRO A 525 22.56 8.25 20.99
C PRO A 525 23.77 7.90 20.13
N PHE A 526 24.61 8.90 19.87
CA PHE A 526 25.92 8.70 19.29
C PHE A 526 26.67 7.62 20.08
N PRO A 527 27.51 6.80 19.42
CA PRO A 527 28.42 5.96 20.16
C PRO A 527 29.38 6.84 21.00
N ASP A 528 30.02 6.26 22.01
CA ASP A 528 31.11 6.87 22.82
C ASP A 528 32.36 7.25 21.99
N TYR A 529 32.25 7.31 20.66
CA TYR A 529 33.33 7.49 19.70
C TYR A 529 33.32 8.89 19.10
N GLU A 530 34.49 9.33 18.66
CA GLU A 530 34.61 10.56 17.87
C GLU A 530 34.09 10.31 16.44
N CYS A 531 32.84 10.69 16.19
CA CYS A 531 32.20 10.59 14.88
C CYS A 531 32.14 11.96 14.18
N THR A 532 32.64 12.02 12.96
CA THR A 532 32.51 13.20 12.08
C THR A 532 31.46 12.93 11.01
N GLU A 533 30.32 13.63 11.06
CA GLU A 533 29.32 13.62 9.98
C GLU A 533 29.96 14.11 8.67
N LYS A 534 29.78 13.35 7.59
CA LYS A 534 30.27 13.68 6.24
C LYS A 534 29.15 14.13 5.31
N PHE A 535 27.95 13.60 5.51
CA PHE A 535 26.79 13.93 4.70
C PHE A 535 25.48 13.62 5.44
N SER A 536 24.40 14.25 4.97
CA SER A 536 23.03 13.90 5.32
C SER A 536 22.20 13.65 4.06
N ILE A 537 21.30 12.68 4.12
CA ILE A 537 20.33 12.37 3.07
C ILE A 537 19.02 13.03 3.50
N SER A 538 18.59 14.03 2.72
CA SER A 538 17.38 14.79 3.02
C SER A 538 16.47 14.93 1.80
N ARG A 539 15.16 15.05 2.03
CA ARG A 539 14.14 15.37 1.01
C ARG A 539 13.21 16.44 1.56
N ASP A 540 12.98 17.50 0.79
CA ASP A 540 12.19 18.67 1.23
C ASP A 540 12.62 19.24 2.60
N GLY A 541 13.92 19.21 2.91
CA GLY A 541 14.44 19.70 4.20
C GLY A 541 14.16 18.78 5.39
N HIS A 542 13.71 17.54 5.17
CA HIS A 542 13.65 16.49 6.19
C HIS A 542 14.77 15.50 5.98
N THR A 543 15.56 15.25 7.02
CA THR A 543 16.62 14.25 7.01
C THR A 543 16.04 12.86 7.25
N ILE A 544 16.44 11.90 6.42
CA ILE A 544 16.03 10.48 6.51
C ILE A 544 17.19 9.56 6.89
N GLY A 545 18.42 10.07 6.80
CA GLY A 545 19.61 9.40 7.33
C GLY A 545 20.85 10.26 7.21
N ARG A 546 21.89 9.92 7.97
CA ARG A 546 23.18 10.61 7.94
C ARG A 546 24.33 9.60 7.93
N GLY A 547 25.45 10.01 7.36
CA GLY A 547 26.64 9.18 7.26
C GLY A 547 27.90 9.93 7.65
N GLY A 548 28.82 9.22 8.30
CA GLY A 548 30.05 9.79 8.80
C GLY A 548 31.16 8.76 8.98
N VAL A 549 32.27 9.24 9.52
CA VAL A 549 33.42 8.41 9.94
C VAL A 549 33.49 8.44 11.46
N CYS A 550 33.63 7.28 12.09
CA CYS A 550 33.84 7.17 13.53
C CYS A 550 35.20 6.54 13.80
N ILE A 551 35.85 6.98 14.88
CA ILE A 551 37.12 6.43 15.39
C ILE A 551 36.89 5.95 16.83
N PRO A 552 37.08 4.65 17.13
CA PRO A 552 36.86 4.09 18.46
C PRO A 552 37.88 4.49 19.52
#